data_AF-A0A351ERN7-F1
#
_entry.id   AF-A0A351ERN7-F1
#
_cell.length_a   1.000
_cell.length_b   1.000
_cell.length_c   1.000
_cell.angle_alpha   90.00
_cell.angle_beta   90.00
_cell.angle_gamma   90.00
#
_symmetry.space_group_name_H-M   'P 1'
#
loop_
_entity.id
_entity.type
_entity.pdbx_description
1 polymer ?
#
loop_
_entity_poly.entity_id
_entity_poly.type
_entity_poly.pdbx_seq_one_letter_code
_entity_poly.pdbx_strand_id
1 'polypeptide(L)'
;MVVVANEFAGNAPPLVSEMPTVVRVQPDVAALHRSFDYAVPETWRAANDINLNVGSRVRIELHGRRVGGWVTELDPDPAVDVELRLLQKWSGLGPNGPMIDLANWLAYRWVGSPAKALRTASPPKNVYRLPAAAVARWTGPVDPSAAQVFEGEGSVVRAAPGTDRWPLVLAAAARGNPLLLMPTIGAAKQLAGRLRRSGLEVALLPDDWARAAGGAIVVGTRAAVLGPVGGIGAIVVFDEHDDAYREERTPTWHAREVAIERSRRAGVPCVLVSPAPSVEAVNALPLSVPDRQREHAGWAAVSVVDRRSEPPGRLGLFSEELVRALSLPGRVACILNRTGRVRLLACVACGELTSCDTCQGAVRQVDDSTLTCSRCGEQRPPVCAACGGARLKNLVLGVSRAREELSALLNEPVGEVTASDSSDAHARVVIGTEALLRATPDRNAPWTSVAFLDFDQHLTALRQQAESEAMGLLVMASRLVGPRRNGGRILIQTRMGEHRVLDAARRADTGPLTEAWQEQAKAMRWPPAVAQAEVSGKGAAGFIERLGNPIGLDVLGPNEDRWLIRAPNNEALVSELARIDRGDDRLRLAVH
;
A
#
# COMPACT_ATOMS: atom_id res chain seq x y z
N MET A 1 -88.68 -31.34 -30.52
CA MET A 1 -87.82 -32.27 -31.27
C MET A 1 -86.44 -32.22 -30.62
N VAL A 2 -85.92 -33.36 -30.20
CA VAL A 2 -84.69 -33.54 -29.41
C VAL A 2 -83.43 -33.14 -30.21
N VAL A 3 -82.31 -32.92 -29.49
CA VAL A 3 -80.88 -33.02 -29.88
C VAL A 3 -80.15 -31.66 -29.93
N VAL A 4 -78.97 -31.37 -29.35
CA VAL A 4 -78.03 -31.95 -28.37
C VAL A 4 -77.09 -30.78 -27.95
N ALA A 5 -76.57 -30.78 -26.73
CA ALA A 5 -75.57 -29.84 -26.22
C ALA A 5 -74.18 -30.03 -26.87
N ASN A 6 -73.40 -28.95 -27.00
CA ASN A 6 -71.94 -29.06 -27.00
C ASN A 6 -71.29 -27.81 -26.41
N GLU A 7 -70.56 -28.01 -25.32
CA GLU A 7 -69.62 -27.07 -24.72
C GLU A 7 -68.38 -26.94 -25.62
N PHE A 8 -67.89 -25.71 -25.82
CA PHE A 8 -66.46 -25.46 -26.01
C PHE A 8 -66.11 -24.12 -25.40
N ALA A 9 -65.49 -24.19 -24.22
CA ALA A 9 -64.66 -23.14 -23.66
C ALA A 9 -63.31 -23.09 -24.39
N GLY A 10 -62.72 -21.90 -24.51
CA GLY A 10 -61.28 -21.73 -24.70
C GLY A 10 -60.85 -21.00 -25.97
N ASN A 11 -60.56 -19.71 -25.85
CA ASN A 11 -59.17 -19.22 -25.90
C ASN A 11 -59.16 -17.70 -25.69
N ALA A 12 -58.83 -17.29 -24.47
CA ALA A 12 -58.21 -15.99 -24.26
C ALA A 12 -56.81 -16.02 -24.92
N PRO A 13 -56.35 -14.92 -25.55
CA PRO A 13 -54.99 -14.87 -26.08
C PRO A 13 -53.97 -15.09 -24.95
N PRO A 14 -52.84 -15.75 -25.20
CA PRO A 14 -51.83 -15.92 -24.17
C PRO A 14 -51.33 -14.55 -23.73
N LEU A 15 -51.26 -14.41 -22.42
CA LEU A 15 -50.70 -13.31 -21.67
C LEU A 15 -49.31 -12.94 -22.21
N VAL A 16 -49.08 -11.63 -22.30
CA VAL A 16 -47.79 -10.92 -22.41
C VAL A 16 -46.58 -11.87 -22.38
N SER A 17 -45.91 -12.02 -23.53
CA SER A 17 -44.53 -12.56 -23.58
C SER A 17 -43.69 -11.78 -22.58
N GLU A 18 -43.43 -12.35 -21.40
CA GLU A 18 -42.52 -11.76 -20.42
C GLU A 18 -41.18 -11.54 -21.12
N MET A 19 -40.79 -10.28 -21.28
CA MET A 19 -39.46 -9.96 -21.79
C MET A 19 -38.42 -10.68 -20.93
N PRO A 20 -37.40 -11.32 -21.53
CA PRO A 20 -36.41 -12.02 -20.75
C PRO A 20 -35.69 -11.03 -19.82
N THR A 21 -35.60 -11.34 -18.52
CA THR A 21 -34.77 -10.57 -17.59
C THR A 21 -33.34 -10.53 -18.13
N VAL A 22 -32.83 -9.32 -18.32
CA VAL A 22 -31.49 -9.09 -18.88
C VAL A 22 -30.58 -8.66 -17.74
N VAL A 23 -29.31 -9.05 -17.81
CA VAL A 23 -28.29 -8.53 -16.89
C VAL A 23 -27.05 -8.09 -17.65
N ARG A 24 -26.44 -7.01 -17.20
CA ARG A 24 -25.12 -6.59 -17.67
C ARG A 24 -24.06 -7.28 -16.85
N VAL A 25 -23.09 -7.90 -17.51
CA VAL A 25 -22.00 -8.65 -16.87
C VAL A 25 -20.65 -8.06 -17.26
N GLN A 26 -19.85 -7.69 -16.26
CA GLN A 26 -18.44 -7.41 -16.43
C GLN A 26 -17.67 -8.75 -16.43
N PRO A 27 -17.02 -9.14 -17.54
CA PRO A 27 -16.26 -10.39 -17.58
C PRO A 27 -15.01 -10.31 -16.72
N ASP A 28 -14.64 -11.45 -16.14
CA ASP A 28 -13.41 -11.64 -15.38
C ASP A 28 -12.21 -11.88 -16.31
N VAL A 29 -11.97 -10.93 -17.21
CA VAL A 29 -10.90 -10.94 -18.20
C VAL A 29 -10.14 -9.63 -18.07
N ALA A 30 -8.89 -9.71 -17.61
CA ALA A 30 -8.11 -8.52 -17.24
C ALA A 30 -7.84 -7.54 -18.40
N ALA A 31 -7.82 -8.01 -19.64
CA ALA A 31 -7.65 -7.20 -20.84
C ALA A 31 -8.95 -6.55 -21.34
N LEU A 32 -10.10 -6.91 -20.74
CA LEU A 32 -11.41 -6.48 -21.21
C LEU A 32 -12.02 -5.45 -20.26
N HIS A 33 -12.27 -4.26 -20.78
CA HIS A 33 -12.80 -3.13 -20.02
C HIS A 33 -14.30 -2.91 -20.23
N ARG A 34 -14.91 -3.64 -21.19
CA ARG A 34 -16.34 -3.55 -21.51
C ARG A 34 -17.16 -4.65 -20.83
N SER A 35 -18.41 -4.31 -20.53
CA SER A 35 -19.43 -5.25 -20.07
C SER A 35 -20.35 -5.67 -21.23
N PHE A 36 -21.10 -6.75 -21.04
CA PHE A 36 -22.00 -7.31 -22.06
C PHE A 36 -23.31 -7.75 -21.44
N ASP A 37 -24.37 -7.71 -22.23
CA ASP A 37 -25.71 -8.06 -21.80
C ASP A 37 -25.98 -9.55 -22.04
N TYR A 38 -26.61 -10.21 -21.06
CA TYR A 38 -26.94 -11.64 -21.08
C TYR A 38 -28.37 -11.85 -20.59
N ALA A 39 -29.05 -12.85 -21.14
CA ALA A 39 -30.37 -13.26 -20.69
C ALA A 39 -30.28 -14.20 -19.48
N VAL A 40 -31.16 -14.02 -18.51
CA VAL A 40 -31.28 -14.90 -17.34
C VAL A 40 -32.13 -16.12 -17.71
N PRO A 41 -31.62 -17.36 -17.49
CA PRO A 41 -32.38 -18.57 -17.75
C PRO A 41 -33.73 -18.58 -17.01
N GLU A 42 -34.81 -18.97 -17.69
CA GLU A 42 -36.16 -19.10 -17.09
C GLU A 42 -36.17 -19.99 -15.85
N THR A 43 -35.37 -21.07 -15.88
CA THR A 43 -35.24 -21.99 -14.76
C THR A 43 -34.69 -21.33 -13.49
N TRP A 44 -33.94 -20.24 -13.61
CA TRP A 44 -33.43 -19.50 -12.45
C TRP A 44 -34.47 -18.53 -11.91
N ARG A 45 -35.29 -17.95 -12.79
CA ARG A 45 -36.40 -17.06 -12.40
C ARG A 45 -37.45 -17.80 -11.57
N ALA A 46 -37.69 -19.07 -11.90
CA ALA A 46 -38.62 -19.93 -11.16
C ALA A 46 -38.04 -20.52 -9.86
N ALA A 47 -36.73 -20.38 -9.61
CA ALA A 47 -36.06 -21.05 -8.51
C ALA A 47 -35.83 -20.09 -7.32
N ASN A 48 -36.43 -20.42 -6.17
CA ASN A 48 -36.33 -19.61 -4.94
C ASN A 48 -34.94 -19.65 -4.25
N ASP A 49 -34.00 -20.46 -4.75
CA ASP A 49 -32.66 -20.63 -4.17
C ASP A 49 -31.58 -19.78 -4.85
N ILE A 50 -31.89 -19.12 -5.98
CA ILE A 50 -30.97 -18.24 -6.70
C ILE A 50 -31.24 -16.79 -6.35
N ASN A 51 -30.26 -16.15 -5.71
CA ASN A 51 -30.31 -14.73 -5.38
C ASN A 51 -29.44 -13.92 -6.35
N LEU A 52 -29.97 -13.67 -7.55
CA LEU A 52 -29.27 -12.89 -8.58
C LEU A 52 -29.48 -11.39 -8.33
N ASN A 53 -28.39 -10.67 -8.02
CA ASN A 53 -28.40 -9.22 -7.82
C ASN A 53 -27.17 -8.59 -8.47
N VAL A 54 -27.11 -7.26 -8.51
CA VAL A 54 -25.85 -6.54 -8.74
C VAL A 54 -24.80 -7.04 -7.75
N GLY A 55 -23.66 -7.45 -8.30
CA GLY A 55 -22.57 -8.08 -7.57
C GLY A 55 -22.50 -9.60 -7.66
N SER A 56 -23.59 -10.27 -8.04
CA SER A 56 -23.63 -11.73 -8.15
C SER A 56 -22.57 -12.23 -9.14
N ARG A 57 -21.87 -13.29 -8.74
CA ARG A 57 -20.83 -13.92 -9.55
C ARG A 57 -21.46 -14.94 -10.46
N VAL A 58 -21.17 -14.86 -11.75
CA VAL A 58 -21.75 -15.72 -12.78
C VAL A 58 -20.68 -16.33 -13.66
N ARG A 59 -21.05 -17.36 -14.43
CA ARG A 59 -20.29 -17.85 -15.58
C ARG A 59 -21.03 -17.46 -16.84
N ILE A 60 -20.26 -17.00 -17.83
CA ILE A 60 -20.75 -16.59 -19.15
C ILE A 60 -19.94 -17.27 -20.24
N GLU A 61 -20.49 -17.34 -21.44
CA GLU A 61 -19.75 -17.69 -22.64
C GLU A 61 -19.27 -16.43 -23.35
N LEU A 62 -17.96 -16.33 -23.59
CA LEU A 62 -17.32 -15.21 -24.26
C LEU A 62 -16.31 -15.77 -25.27
N HIS A 63 -16.54 -15.50 -26.57
CA HIS A 63 -15.72 -16.02 -27.68
C HIS A 63 -15.46 -17.55 -27.59
N GLY A 64 -16.52 -18.33 -27.34
CA GLY A 64 -16.45 -19.80 -27.25
C GLY A 64 -15.77 -20.34 -25.99
N ARG A 65 -15.40 -19.47 -25.02
CA ARG A 65 -14.81 -19.88 -23.74
C ARG A 65 -15.73 -19.55 -22.58
N ARG A 66 -15.76 -20.43 -21.58
CA ARG A 66 -16.50 -20.21 -20.34
C ARG A 66 -15.65 -19.40 -19.36
N VAL A 67 -16.06 -18.16 -19.08
CA VAL A 67 -15.34 -17.25 -18.17
C VAL A 67 -16.21 -16.86 -16.98
N GLY A 68 -15.57 -16.38 -15.91
CA GLY A 68 -16.29 -15.75 -14.79
C GLY A 68 -16.75 -14.35 -15.16
N GLY A 69 -17.68 -13.80 -14.38
CA GLY A 69 -18.07 -12.40 -14.46
C GLY A 69 -18.89 -11.97 -13.26
N TRP A 70 -19.15 -10.67 -13.19
CA TRP A 70 -19.97 -10.05 -12.16
C TRP A 70 -21.14 -9.35 -12.81
N VAL A 71 -22.35 -9.57 -12.28
CA VAL A 71 -23.51 -8.77 -12.65
C VAL A 71 -23.28 -7.34 -12.16
N THR A 72 -23.30 -6.37 -13.06
CA THR A 72 -23.12 -4.94 -12.74
C THR A 72 -24.42 -4.16 -12.81
N GLU A 73 -25.41 -4.66 -13.53
CA GLU A 73 -26.70 -4.00 -13.74
C GLU A 73 -27.78 -5.07 -13.94
N LEU A 74 -28.98 -4.79 -13.44
CA LEU A 74 -30.18 -5.62 -13.64
C LEU A 74 -31.10 -4.88 -14.60
N ASP A 75 -31.67 -5.62 -15.55
CA ASP A 75 -32.58 -5.14 -16.59
C ASP A 75 -32.10 -3.87 -17.31
N PRO A 76 -30.87 -3.85 -17.86
CA PRO A 76 -30.41 -2.75 -18.70
C PRO A 76 -31.24 -2.72 -19.99
N ASP A 77 -31.39 -1.54 -20.61
CA ASP A 77 -31.86 -1.45 -21.98
C ASP A 77 -30.83 -2.14 -22.91
N PRO A 78 -31.19 -3.26 -23.56
CA PRO A 78 -30.25 -3.98 -24.39
C PRO A 78 -29.97 -3.18 -25.67
N ALA A 79 -28.76 -3.31 -26.20
CA ALA A 79 -28.44 -2.78 -27.51
C ALA A 79 -29.39 -3.38 -28.57
N VAL A 80 -29.88 -2.52 -29.47
CA VAL A 80 -30.82 -2.90 -30.53
C VAL A 80 -30.17 -3.97 -31.43
N ASP A 81 -30.93 -4.99 -31.82
CA ASP A 81 -30.53 -6.10 -32.71
C ASP A 81 -29.41 -7.05 -32.21
N VAL A 82 -29.27 -7.21 -30.88
CA VAL A 82 -28.30 -8.17 -30.31
C VAL A 82 -28.98 -9.45 -29.84
N GLU A 83 -28.56 -10.61 -30.36
CA GLU A 83 -28.96 -11.91 -29.83
C GLU A 83 -28.29 -12.17 -28.47
N LEU A 84 -29.09 -12.20 -27.40
CA LEU A 84 -28.60 -12.38 -26.04
C LEU A 84 -28.27 -13.84 -25.75
N ARG A 85 -27.03 -14.10 -25.32
CA ARG A 85 -26.64 -15.41 -24.80
C ARG A 85 -27.13 -15.60 -23.37
N LEU A 86 -27.37 -16.86 -22.99
CA LEU A 86 -27.78 -17.22 -21.63
C LEU A 86 -26.61 -17.26 -20.65
N LEU A 87 -26.87 -16.85 -19.40
CA LEU A 87 -25.97 -17.13 -18.28
C LEU A 87 -25.77 -18.64 -18.10
N GLN A 88 -24.54 -19.04 -17.80
CA GLN A 88 -24.13 -20.45 -17.78
C GLN A 88 -24.13 -21.07 -16.38
N LYS A 89 -23.94 -20.27 -15.32
CA LYS A 89 -23.97 -20.71 -13.91
C LYS A 89 -23.95 -19.53 -12.95
N TRP A 90 -24.81 -19.56 -11.94
CA TRP A 90 -24.68 -18.70 -10.77
C TRP A 90 -23.62 -19.29 -9.83
N SER A 91 -22.61 -18.50 -9.49
CA SER A 91 -21.47 -18.89 -8.65
C SER A 91 -21.56 -18.34 -7.22
N GLY A 92 -22.70 -17.75 -6.87
CA GLY A 92 -22.97 -17.15 -5.56
C GLY A 92 -22.87 -15.63 -5.54
N LEU A 93 -22.88 -15.11 -4.33
CA LEU A 93 -22.72 -13.70 -4.01
C LEU A 93 -21.31 -13.20 -4.35
N GLY A 94 -21.21 -11.90 -4.59
CA GLY A 94 -19.96 -11.20 -4.83
C GLY A 94 -20.01 -9.78 -4.28
N PRO A 95 -19.12 -8.88 -4.73
CA PRO A 95 -19.07 -7.50 -4.26
C PRO A 95 -20.41 -6.79 -4.52
N ASN A 96 -20.99 -6.16 -3.51
CA ASN A 96 -22.26 -5.43 -3.66
C ASN A 96 -22.12 -4.19 -4.56
N GLY A 97 -23.25 -3.55 -4.92
CA GLY A 97 -23.29 -2.36 -5.78
C GLY A 97 -22.24 -1.28 -5.44
N PRO A 98 -22.16 -0.79 -4.19
CA PRO A 98 -21.13 0.18 -3.81
C PRO A 98 -19.69 -0.27 -4.07
N MET A 99 -19.41 -1.57 -3.99
CA MET A 99 -18.09 -2.11 -4.33
C MET A 99 -17.87 -2.24 -5.84
N ILE A 100 -18.92 -2.45 -6.64
CA ILE A 100 -18.85 -2.32 -8.11
C ILE A 100 -18.47 -0.89 -8.49
N ASP A 101 -19.15 0.10 -7.91
CA ASP A 101 -18.90 1.51 -8.21
C ASP A 101 -17.48 1.95 -7.81
N LEU A 102 -17.01 1.51 -6.64
CA LEU A 102 -15.64 1.78 -6.21
C LEU A 102 -14.61 1.10 -7.12
N ALA A 103 -14.87 -0.13 -7.57
CA ALA A 103 -13.99 -0.84 -8.50
C ALA A 103 -13.89 -0.13 -9.86
N ASN A 104 -15.02 0.41 -10.35
CA ASN A 104 -15.06 1.21 -11.58
C ASN A 104 -14.31 2.53 -11.43
N TRP A 105 -14.52 3.24 -10.32
CA TRP A 105 -13.75 4.45 -10.02
C TRP A 105 -12.25 4.18 -9.91
N LEU A 106 -11.84 3.11 -9.24
CA LEU A 106 -10.44 2.71 -9.12
C LEU A 106 -9.85 2.40 -10.50
N ALA A 107 -10.59 1.67 -11.33
CA ALA A 107 -10.18 1.38 -12.70
C ALA A 107 -10.00 2.65 -13.53
N TYR A 108 -10.90 3.63 -13.40
CA TYR A 108 -10.74 4.93 -14.04
C TYR A 108 -9.51 5.68 -13.51
N ARG A 109 -9.43 5.90 -12.18
CA ARG A 109 -8.40 6.70 -11.48
C ARG A 109 -6.96 6.25 -11.75
N TRP A 110 -6.74 4.94 -11.95
CA TRP A 110 -5.42 4.37 -12.25
C TRP A 110 -5.32 3.76 -13.65
N VAL A 111 -6.25 4.09 -14.55
CA VAL A 111 -6.25 3.65 -15.96
C VAL A 111 -6.03 2.12 -16.01
N GLY A 112 -6.88 1.38 -15.33
CA GLY A 112 -6.83 -0.07 -15.13
C GLY A 112 -8.11 -0.78 -15.57
N SER A 113 -8.20 -2.08 -15.27
CA SER A 113 -9.41 -2.88 -15.49
C SER A 113 -10.16 -3.06 -14.17
N PRO A 114 -11.50 -2.88 -14.14
CA PRO A 114 -12.29 -3.11 -12.94
C PRO A 114 -12.24 -4.57 -12.48
N ALA A 115 -12.03 -5.52 -13.40
CA ALA A 115 -11.98 -6.96 -13.08
C ALA A 115 -10.94 -7.30 -12.00
N LYS A 116 -9.80 -6.59 -11.95
CA LYS A 116 -8.79 -6.81 -10.90
C LYS A 116 -9.30 -6.40 -9.52
N ALA A 117 -9.92 -5.22 -9.42
CA ALA A 117 -10.51 -4.74 -8.17
C ALA A 117 -11.70 -5.61 -7.74
N LEU A 118 -12.58 -5.99 -8.68
CA LEU A 118 -13.71 -6.88 -8.44
C LEU A 118 -13.28 -8.26 -7.95
N ARG A 119 -12.18 -8.80 -8.49
CA ARG A 119 -11.60 -10.06 -8.00
C ARG A 119 -11.12 -9.93 -6.56
N THR A 120 -10.45 -8.84 -6.21
CA THR A 120 -10.02 -8.56 -4.83
C THR A 120 -11.21 -8.35 -3.89
N ALA A 121 -12.30 -7.74 -4.38
CA ALA A 121 -13.53 -7.51 -3.63
C ALA A 121 -14.40 -8.77 -3.49
N SER A 122 -14.11 -9.84 -4.23
CA SER A 122 -14.88 -11.08 -4.26
C SER A 122 -14.44 -12.07 -3.18
N PRO A 123 -15.33 -12.98 -2.75
CA PRO A 123 -14.94 -14.00 -1.78
C PRO A 123 -13.97 -15.01 -2.41
N PRO A 124 -12.97 -15.51 -1.64
CA PRO A 124 -12.03 -16.51 -2.13
C PRO A 124 -12.70 -17.87 -2.41
N LYS A 125 -13.86 -18.12 -1.79
CA LYS A 125 -14.70 -19.31 -1.98
C LYS A 125 -16.11 -18.88 -2.38
N ASN A 126 -16.90 -19.77 -2.98
CA ASN A 126 -18.29 -19.44 -3.31
C ASN A 126 -19.10 -19.25 -2.02
N VAL A 127 -19.89 -18.18 -1.97
CA VAL A 127 -20.78 -17.85 -0.86
C VAL A 127 -22.18 -17.71 -1.43
N TYR A 128 -23.12 -18.54 -1.02
CA TYR A 128 -24.49 -18.51 -1.54
C TYR A 128 -25.48 -17.80 -0.61
N ARG A 129 -25.13 -17.68 0.68
CA ARG A 129 -25.92 -16.99 1.70
C ARG A 129 -24.98 -16.32 2.70
N LEU A 130 -25.40 -15.16 3.21
CA LEU A 130 -24.69 -14.48 4.29
C LEU A 130 -25.13 -15.04 5.65
N PRO A 131 -24.25 -15.08 6.66
CA PRO A 131 -24.65 -15.33 8.04
C PRO A 131 -25.62 -14.24 8.52
N ALA A 132 -26.34 -14.52 9.61
CA ALA A 132 -27.18 -13.53 10.27
C ALA A 132 -26.37 -12.26 10.59
N ALA A 133 -27.00 -11.09 10.42
CA ALA A 133 -26.30 -9.83 10.56
C ALA A 133 -25.81 -9.63 12.00
N ALA A 134 -24.50 -9.53 12.17
CA ALA A 134 -23.86 -9.42 13.47
C ALA A 134 -23.56 -7.94 13.75
N VAL A 135 -24.56 -7.10 14.00
CA VAL A 135 -24.33 -5.68 14.31
C VAL A 135 -23.59 -5.56 15.65
N ALA A 136 -22.26 -5.61 15.61
CA ALA A 136 -21.39 -5.49 16.77
C ALA A 136 -21.03 -4.02 16.97
N ARG A 137 -21.89 -3.29 17.68
CA ARG A 137 -21.58 -1.94 18.13
C ARG A 137 -20.87 -2.00 19.47
N TRP A 138 -19.76 -1.27 19.60
CA TRP A 138 -19.18 -1.02 20.90
C TRP A 138 -20.08 -0.06 21.68
N THR A 139 -20.55 -0.49 22.86
CA THR A 139 -21.40 0.31 23.77
C THR A 139 -20.67 0.75 25.03
N GLY A 140 -19.40 0.36 25.19
CA GLY A 140 -18.59 0.75 26.32
C GLY A 140 -18.07 2.20 26.21
N PRO A 141 -17.27 2.65 27.19
CA PRO A 141 -16.71 3.99 27.18
C PRO A 141 -15.81 4.21 25.95
N VAL A 142 -15.85 5.44 25.43
CA VAL A 142 -15.01 5.92 24.34
C VAL A 142 -14.27 7.16 24.82
N ASP A 143 -12.97 7.22 24.54
CA ASP A 143 -12.16 8.40 24.85
C ASP A 143 -12.63 9.60 23.99
N PRO A 144 -12.98 10.75 24.59
CA PRO A 144 -13.47 11.91 23.83
C PRO A 144 -12.50 12.43 22.76
N SER A 145 -11.19 12.41 23.04
CA SER A 145 -10.19 12.85 22.07
C SER A 145 -10.07 11.87 20.89
N ALA A 146 -10.28 10.57 21.15
CA ALA A 146 -10.36 9.57 20.10
C ALA A 146 -11.67 9.65 19.30
N ALA A 147 -12.77 10.11 19.90
CA ALA A 147 -14.03 10.30 19.19
C ALA A 147 -13.99 11.53 18.27
N GLN A 148 -13.36 12.62 18.71
CA GLN A 148 -13.27 13.89 17.99
C GLN A 148 -12.67 13.77 16.59
N VAL A 149 -11.69 12.87 16.40
CA VAL A 149 -11.04 12.68 15.09
C VAL A 149 -11.93 12.01 14.04
N PHE A 150 -13.14 11.57 14.42
CA PHE A 150 -14.16 11.02 13.52
C PHE A 150 -15.29 12.01 13.21
N GLU A 151 -15.16 13.28 13.61
CA GLU A 151 -16.10 14.33 13.25
C GLU A 151 -15.95 14.73 11.77
N GLY A 152 -17.05 15.19 11.15
CA GLY A 152 -17.05 15.54 9.72
C GLY A 152 -16.64 14.38 8.82
N GLU A 153 -15.70 14.63 7.91
CA GLU A 153 -15.12 13.62 7.00
C GLU A 153 -14.03 12.77 7.68
N GLY A 154 -13.66 13.08 8.93
CA GLY A 154 -12.55 12.49 9.67
C GLY A 154 -11.26 13.29 9.57
N SER A 155 -10.15 12.70 10.03
CA SER A 155 -8.89 13.42 10.25
C SER A 155 -7.65 12.55 9.97
N VAL A 156 -6.53 13.22 9.68
CA VAL A 156 -5.20 12.63 9.84
C VAL A 156 -4.78 12.76 11.29
N VAL A 157 -4.37 11.67 11.93
CA VAL A 157 -3.91 11.67 13.32
C VAL A 157 -2.41 11.38 13.34
N ARG A 158 -1.63 12.38 13.76
CA ARG A 158 -0.21 12.19 14.00
C ARG A 158 -0.01 11.47 15.32
N ALA A 159 0.33 10.19 15.28
CA ALA A 159 0.46 9.38 16.50
C ALA A 159 1.85 8.76 16.57
N ALA A 160 2.59 9.02 17.65
CA ALA A 160 3.90 8.43 17.86
C ALA A 160 3.86 6.89 17.82
N PRO A 161 4.96 6.20 17.43
CA PRO A 161 4.97 4.75 17.23
C PRO A 161 4.45 3.94 18.43
N GLY A 162 4.77 4.37 19.65
CA GLY A 162 4.35 3.74 20.92
C GLY A 162 3.00 4.20 21.47
N THR A 163 2.20 4.95 20.72
CA THR A 163 0.84 5.38 21.13
C THR A 163 -0.11 4.17 21.14
N ASP A 164 -0.92 4.01 22.18
CA ASP A 164 -1.97 2.99 22.18
C ASP A 164 -3.05 3.35 21.15
N ARG A 165 -3.29 2.44 20.22
CA ARG A 165 -4.27 2.58 19.14
C ARG A 165 -5.68 2.23 19.57
N TRP A 166 -5.81 1.55 20.71
CA TRP A 166 -7.08 1.01 21.18
C TRP A 166 -8.19 2.06 21.33
N PRO A 167 -7.94 3.27 21.86
CA PRO A 167 -8.98 4.30 21.93
C PRO A 167 -9.59 4.63 20.56
N LEU A 168 -8.78 4.72 19.50
CA LEU A 168 -9.25 4.96 18.13
C LEU A 168 -10.04 3.77 17.58
N VAL A 169 -9.63 2.55 17.91
CA VAL A 169 -10.36 1.33 17.51
C VAL A 169 -11.75 1.29 18.14
N LEU A 170 -11.85 1.60 19.45
CA LEU A 170 -13.14 1.64 20.14
C LEU A 170 -14.03 2.79 19.66
N ALA A 171 -13.45 3.97 19.41
CA ALA A 171 -14.17 5.10 18.83
C ALA A 171 -14.76 4.75 17.44
N ALA A 172 -13.99 4.07 16.59
CA ALA A 172 -14.49 3.59 15.31
C ALA A 172 -15.61 2.54 15.48
N ALA A 173 -15.45 1.60 16.41
CA ALA A 173 -16.43 0.55 16.69
C ALA A 173 -17.73 1.07 17.34
N ALA A 174 -17.69 2.23 17.98
CA ALA A 174 -18.88 2.90 18.51
C ALA A 174 -19.78 3.50 17.40
N ARG A 175 -19.24 3.70 16.20
CA ARG A 175 -19.95 4.30 15.05
C ARG A 175 -20.65 3.28 14.14
N GLY A 176 -20.50 1.98 14.40
CA GLY A 176 -21.00 0.91 13.54
C GLY A 176 -19.92 -0.14 13.29
N ASN A 177 -19.89 -0.72 12.10
CA ASN A 177 -18.87 -1.69 11.73
C ASN A 177 -17.70 -0.99 11.02
N PRO A 178 -16.55 -0.77 11.67
CA PRO A 178 -15.45 -0.09 11.01
C PRO A 178 -14.65 -1.06 10.13
N LEU A 179 -14.04 -0.48 9.10
CA LEU A 179 -12.96 -1.10 8.34
C LEU A 179 -11.61 -0.63 8.91
N LEU A 180 -10.83 -1.56 9.46
CA LEU A 180 -9.54 -1.31 10.09
C LEU A 180 -8.42 -1.90 9.23
N LEU A 181 -7.65 -1.03 8.58
CA LEU A 181 -6.50 -1.44 7.77
C LEU A 181 -5.23 -1.43 8.60
N MET A 182 -4.43 -2.49 8.47
CA MET A 182 -3.10 -2.65 9.07
C MET A 182 -2.06 -2.94 7.98
N PRO A 183 -0.79 -2.52 8.12
CA PRO A 183 0.21 -2.71 7.06
C PRO A 183 0.59 -4.17 6.86
N THR A 184 0.52 -5.00 7.92
CA THR A 184 0.90 -6.42 7.88
C THR A 184 -0.21 -7.33 8.37
N ILE A 185 -0.21 -8.56 7.86
CA ILE A 185 -1.16 -9.60 8.28
C ILE A 185 -0.99 -9.99 9.76
N GLY A 186 0.24 -9.93 10.29
CA GLY A 186 0.51 -10.18 11.71
C GLY A 186 -0.18 -9.15 12.59
N ALA A 187 -0.04 -7.87 12.26
CA ALA A 187 -0.69 -6.77 12.99
C ALA A 187 -2.22 -6.83 12.87
N ALA A 188 -2.75 -7.18 11.69
CA ALA A 188 -4.18 -7.42 11.48
C ALA A 188 -4.71 -8.56 12.37
N LYS A 189 -4.01 -9.70 12.43
CA LYS A 189 -4.37 -10.84 13.28
C LYS A 189 -4.35 -10.49 14.77
N GLN A 190 -3.35 -9.73 15.22
CA GLN A 190 -3.26 -9.28 16.61
C GLN A 190 -4.43 -8.38 17.00
N LEU A 191 -4.77 -7.40 16.15
CA LEU A 191 -5.89 -6.50 16.37
C LEU A 191 -7.22 -7.28 16.39
N ALA A 192 -7.44 -8.16 15.41
CA ALA A 192 -8.62 -9.01 15.35
C ALA A 192 -8.75 -9.90 16.60
N GLY A 193 -7.63 -10.47 17.09
CA GLY A 193 -7.60 -11.24 18.32
C GLY A 193 -7.96 -10.41 19.57
N ARG A 194 -7.51 -9.16 19.65
CA ARG A 194 -7.86 -8.24 20.75
C ARG A 194 -9.35 -7.89 20.72
N LEU A 195 -9.89 -7.55 19.56
CA LEU A 195 -11.32 -7.26 19.37
C LEU A 195 -12.20 -8.46 19.76
N ARG A 196 -11.86 -9.67 19.33
CA ARG A 196 -12.58 -10.90 19.69
C ARG A 196 -12.57 -11.15 21.20
N ARG A 197 -11.43 -10.97 21.88
CA ARG A 197 -11.36 -11.06 23.35
C ARG A 197 -12.19 -10.00 24.07
N SER A 198 -12.47 -8.87 23.41
CA SER A 198 -13.38 -7.84 23.90
C SER A 198 -14.85 -8.12 23.55
N GLY A 199 -15.19 -9.30 23.03
CA GLY A 199 -16.57 -9.70 22.73
C GLY A 199 -17.14 -9.13 21.43
N LEU A 200 -16.29 -8.58 20.56
CA LEU A 200 -16.72 -8.02 19.28
C LEU A 200 -16.63 -9.07 18.16
N GLU A 201 -17.60 -9.03 17.25
CA GLU A 201 -17.61 -9.85 16.04
C GLU A 201 -16.66 -9.28 15.00
N VAL A 202 -15.72 -10.11 14.55
CA VAL A 202 -14.62 -9.67 13.67
C VAL A 202 -14.45 -10.60 12.48
N ALA A 203 -14.41 -10.00 11.30
CA ALA A 203 -13.98 -10.62 10.05
C ALA A 203 -12.54 -10.21 9.70
N LEU A 204 -11.66 -11.20 9.56
CA LEU A 204 -10.32 -11.01 9.01
C LEU A 204 -10.36 -11.27 7.50
N LEU A 205 -10.17 -10.23 6.69
CA LEU A 205 -10.14 -10.39 5.24
C LEU A 205 -8.78 -10.88 4.72
N PRO A 206 -8.76 -11.72 3.67
CA PRO A 206 -9.89 -12.11 2.81
C PRO A 206 -10.71 -13.34 3.30
N ASP A 207 -10.25 -14.04 4.35
CA ASP A 207 -10.80 -15.35 4.73
C ASP A 207 -12.26 -15.30 5.23
N ASP A 208 -12.61 -14.25 5.98
CA ASP A 208 -13.92 -14.09 6.62
C ASP A 208 -14.91 -13.25 5.75
N TRP A 209 -14.85 -13.34 4.42
CA TRP A 209 -15.62 -12.47 3.51
C TRP A 209 -17.14 -12.45 3.79
N ALA A 210 -17.75 -13.62 4.01
CA ALA A 210 -19.19 -13.71 4.27
C ALA A 210 -19.58 -13.05 5.59
N ARG A 211 -18.73 -13.16 6.63
CA ARG A 211 -18.93 -12.49 7.91
C ARG A 211 -18.75 -10.97 7.77
N ALA A 212 -17.79 -10.53 6.96
CA ALA A 212 -17.60 -9.11 6.64
C ALA A 212 -18.83 -8.51 5.94
N ALA A 213 -19.36 -9.21 4.93
CA ALA A 213 -20.58 -8.83 4.22
C ALA A 213 -21.83 -8.88 5.12
N GLY A 214 -21.89 -9.83 6.06
CA GLY A 214 -22.94 -9.91 7.09
C GLY A 214 -22.88 -8.79 8.14
N GLY A 215 -21.82 -7.98 8.16
CA GLY A 215 -21.74 -6.80 9.01
C GLY A 215 -21.02 -7.02 10.33
N ALA A 216 -19.81 -7.59 10.30
CA ALA A 216 -18.87 -7.59 11.41
C ALA A 216 -17.85 -6.44 11.30
N ILE A 217 -17.08 -6.21 12.36
CA ILE A 217 -15.88 -5.37 12.29
C ILE A 217 -14.89 -6.01 11.32
N VAL A 218 -14.38 -5.24 10.36
CA VAL A 218 -13.47 -5.77 9.34
C VAL A 218 -12.05 -5.34 9.66
N VAL A 219 -11.15 -6.31 9.72
CA VAL A 219 -9.71 -6.07 9.86
C VAL A 219 -9.00 -6.72 8.68
N GLY A 220 -8.00 -6.03 8.12
CA GLY A 220 -7.17 -6.63 7.07
C GLY A 220 -6.03 -5.74 6.64
N THR A 221 -5.34 -6.16 5.58
CA THR A 221 -4.26 -5.38 4.97
C THR A 221 -4.77 -4.55 3.79
N ARG A 222 -3.88 -4.03 2.94
CA ARG A 222 -4.18 -3.24 1.73
C ARG A 222 -5.44 -3.69 0.97
N ALA A 223 -5.56 -4.98 0.65
CA ALA A 223 -6.66 -5.52 -0.15
C ALA A 223 -8.04 -5.42 0.54
N ALA A 224 -8.09 -5.35 1.87
CA ALA A 224 -9.34 -5.27 2.63
C ALA A 224 -10.12 -3.98 2.36
N VAL A 225 -9.47 -2.92 1.84
CA VAL A 225 -10.14 -1.69 1.41
C VAL A 225 -11.17 -1.92 0.30
N LEU A 226 -11.05 -3.02 -0.44
CA LEU A 226 -11.99 -3.44 -1.48
C LEU A 226 -13.00 -4.50 -0.98
N GLY A 227 -12.86 -4.97 0.27
CA GLY A 227 -13.75 -5.99 0.83
C GLY A 227 -15.09 -5.42 1.33
N PRO A 228 -16.14 -6.25 1.40
CA PRO A 228 -17.45 -5.80 1.88
C PRO A 228 -17.41 -5.49 3.38
N VAL A 229 -18.23 -4.54 3.81
CA VAL A 229 -18.46 -4.23 5.22
C VAL A 229 -19.96 -3.93 5.35
N GLY A 230 -20.73 -4.88 5.89
CA GLY A 230 -22.15 -4.66 6.12
C GLY A 230 -22.36 -3.55 7.15
N GLY A 231 -23.05 -2.46 6.78
CA GLY A 231 -23.28 -1.32 7.69
C GLY A 231 -22.00 -0.61 8.13
N ILE A 232 -21.12 -0.29 7.17
CA ILE A 232 -19.87 0.43 7.43
C ILE A 232 -20.13 1.72 8.22
N GLY A 233 -19.40 1.94 9.31
CA GLY A 233 -19.57 3.11 10.19
C GLY A 233 -18.37 4.07 10.23
N ALA A 234 -17.19 3.58 9.87
CA ALA A 234 -15.95 4.34 9.79
C ALA A 234 -14.87 3.56 9.02
N ILE A 235 -13.83 4.24 8.55
CA ILE A 235 -12.63 3.62 7.99
C ILE A 235 -11.41 4.14 8.76
N VAL A 236 -10.52 3.25 9.19
CA VAL A 236 -9.27 3.61 9.85
C VAL A 236 -8.09 2.96 9.13
N VAL A 237 -7.08 3.75 8.78
CA VAL A 237 -5.84 3.29 8.17
C VAL A 237 -4.69 3.52 9.14
N PHE A 238 -4.15 2.45 9.72
CA PHE A 238 -3.03 2.52 10.66
C PHE A 238 -1.69 2.44 9.94
N ASP A 239 -0.71 3.22 10.38
CA ASP A 239 0.58 3.35 9.68
C ASP A 239 0.38 3.76 8.22
N GLU A 240 -0.43 4.80 8.00
CA GLU A 240 -0.82 5.23 6.65
C GLU A 240 0.37 5.47 5.71
N HIS A 241 1.52 5.89 6.25
CA HIS A 241 2.78 6.10 5.52
C HIS A 241 3.45 4.82 5.02
N ASP A 242 3.01 3.63 5.45
CA ASP A 242 3.67 2.36 5.08
C ASP A 242 3.37 2.01 3.61
N ASP A 243 4.44 1.83 2.85
CA ASP A 243 4.43 1.39 1.45
C ASP A 243 3.67 0.10 1.19
N ALA A 244 3.44 -0.74 2.21
CA ALA A 244 2.59 -1.93 2.10
C ALA A 244 1.16 -1.62 1.62
N TYR A 245 0.73 -0.35 1.69
CA TYR A 245 -0.55 0.13 1.17
C TYR A 245 -0.57 0.44 -0.33
N ARG A 246 0.58 0.41 -1.01
CA ARG A 246 0.70 0.59 -2.46
C ARG A 246 0.64 -0.75 -3.20
N GLU A 247 -0.17 -0.85 -4.26
CA GLU A 247 -0.11 -1.96 -5.21
C GLU A 247 1.01 -1.69 -6.24
N GLU A 248 1.94 -2.63 -6.40
CA GLU A 248 3.02 -2.50 -7.37
C GLU A 248 2.59 -2.87 -8.80
N ARG A 249 1.57 -3.72 -8.92
CA ARG A 249 1.06 -4.22 -10.20
C ARG A 249 -0.01 -3.26 -10.75
N THR A 250 -0.03 -3.00 -12.05
CA THR A 250 -1.10 -2.19 -12.65
C THR A 250 -2.50 -2.80 -12.39
N PRO A 251 -3.50 -2.03 -11.94
CA PRO A 251 -3.44 -0.62 -11.55
C PRO A 251 -2.68 -0.41 -10.24
N THR A 252 -1.78 0.58 -10.20
CA THR A 252 -0.87 0.88 -9.08
C THR A 252 -1.54 1.69 -7.96
N TRP A 253 -2.72 1.25 -7.53
CA TRP A 253 -3.54 1.98 -6.56
C TRP A 253 -2.97 1.97 -5.14
N HIS A 254 -3.34 3.00 -4.37
CA HIS A 254 -2.95 3.13 -2.97
C HIS A 254 -4.17 3.00 -2.04
N ALA A 255 -4.09 2.15 -1.01
CA ALA A 255 -5.25 1.89 -0.13
C ALA A 255 -5.76 3.14 0.60
N ARG A 256 -4.88 4.07 0.98
CA ARG A 256 -5.27 5.39 1.52
C ARG A 256 -6.28 6.11 0.62
N GLU A 257 -5.96 6.29 -0.66
CA GLU A 257 -6.84 7.01 -1.59
C GLU A 257 -8.16 6.28 -1.79
N VAL A 258 -8.12 4.95 -1.88
CA VAL A 258 -9.34 4.12 -1.97
C VAL A 258 -10.16 4.20 -0.69
N ALA A 259 -9.52 4.29 0.49
CA ALA A 259 -10.20 4.43 1.78
C ALA A 259 -10.89 5.79 1.90
N ILE A 260 -10.22 6.88 1.51
CA ILE A 260 -10.80 8.23 1.49
C ILE A 260 -12.01 8.26 0.56
N GLU A 261 -11.86 7.82 -0.69
CA GLU A 261 -12.99 7.83 -1.64
C GLU A 261 -14.14 6.94 -1.19
N ARG A 262 -13.83 5.75 -0.65
CA ARG A 262 -14.85 4.84 -0.11
C ARG A 262 -15.60 5.47 1.06
N SER A 263 -14.90 6.18 1.94
CA SER A 263 -15.51 6.88 3.08
C SER A 263 -16.49 7.97 2.62
N ARG A 264 -16.09 8.76 1.61
CA ARG A 264 -16.91 9.79 0.98
C ARG A 264 -18.17 9.21 0.34
N ARG A 265 -18.03 8.13 -0.44
CA ARG A 265 -19.18 7.42 -1.06
C ARG A 265 -20.14 6.83 -0.04
N ALA A 266 -19.62 6.35 1.09
CA ALA A 266 -20.42 5.76 2.15
C ALA A 266 -20.98 6.79 3.15
N GLY A 267 -20.55 8.06 3.09
CA GLY A 267 -20.93 9.09 4.06
C GLY A 267 -20.44 8.81 5.48
N VAL A 268 -19.25 8.20 5.63
CA VAL A 268 -18.65 7.85 6.93
C VAL A 268 -17.27 8.49 7.08
N PRO A 269 -16.80 8.75 8.31
CA PRO A 269 -15.47 9.33 8.50
C PRO A 269 -14.32 8.38 8.16
N CYS A 270 -13.24 8.95 7.63
CA CYS A 270 -11.96 8.28 7.42
C CYS A 270 -10.91 8.84 8.37
N VAL A 271 -10.23 7.96 9.12
CA VAL A 271 -9.14 8.35 10.01
C VAL A 271 -7.83 7.72 9.54
N LEU A 272 -6.85 8.56 9.23
CA LEU A 272 -5.52 8.15 8.78
C LEU A 272 -4.54 8.32 9.93
N VAL A 273 -4.01 7.23 10.48
CA VAL A 273 -3.15 7.28 11.67
C VAL A 273 -1.70 7.01 11.26
N SER A 274 -0.81 7.96 11.51
CA SER A 274 0.60 7.84 11.11
C SER A 274 1.53 8.61 12.05
N PRO A 275 2.72 8.09 12.41
CA PRO A 275 3.75 8.88 13.08
C PRO A 275 4.44 9.88 12.15
N ALA A 276 4.40 9.64 10.84
CA ALA A 276 4.96 10.48 9.79
C ALA A 276 3.94 10.61 8.66
N PRO A 277 2.84 11.36 8.83
CA PRO A 277 1.78 11.45 7.83
C PRO A 277 2.31 11.90 6.46
N SER A 278 1.82 11.26 5.40
CA SER A 278 2.16 11.64 4.03
C SER A 278 1.57 13.00 3.66
N VAL A 279 2.20 13.69 2.69
CA VAL A 279 1.68 14.94 2.13
C VAL A 279 0.30 14.72 1.49
N GLU A 280 0.08 13.56 0.88
CA GLU A 280 -1.21 13.14 0.33
C GLU A 280 -2.29 13.07 1.41
N ALA A 281 -1.98 12.52 2.59
CA ALA A 281 -2.93 12.43 3.69
C ALA A 281 -3.29 13.82 4.23
N VAL A 282 -2.30 14.66 4.53
CA VAL A 282 -2.54 15.99 5.12
C VAL A 282 -3.20 16.98 4.16
N ASN A 283 -3.02 16.79 2.84
CA ASN A 283 -3.74 17.57 1.84
C ASN A 283 -5.21 17.11 1.69
N ALA A 284 -5.54 15.88 2.08
CA ALA A 284 -6.87 15.31 1.90
C ALA A 284 -7.78 15.48 3.13
N LEU A 285 -7.22 15.48 4.34
CA LEU A 285 -7.99 15.53 5.59
C LEU A 285 -7.29 16.43 6.62
N PRO A 286 -8.04 17.03 7.57
CA PRO A 286 -7.46 17.90 8.60
C PRO A 286 -6.48 17.13 9.50
N LEU A 287 -5.36 17.75 9.81
CA LEU A 287 -4.32 17.17 10.68
C LEU A 287 -4.60 17.45 12.15
N SER A 288 -4.72 16.38 12.93
CA SER A 288 -4.77 16.37 14.40
C SER A 288 -3.40 15.95 14.94
N VAL A 289 -2.78 16.86 15.70
CA VAL A 289 -1.45 16.67 16.30
C VAL A 289 -1.60 16.63 17.83
N PRO A 290 -1.05 15.60 18.50
CA PRO A 290 -1.03 15.55 19.95
C PRO A 290 -0.08 16.60 20.53
N ASP A 291 -0.19 16.84 21.83
CA ASP A 291 0.81 17.62 22.55
C ASP A 291 2.24 17.07 22.34
N ARG A 292 3.20 17.99 22.23
CA ARG A 292 4.59 17.69 21.86
C ARG A 292 5.27 16.75 22.84
N GLN A 293 5.00 16.90 24.14
CA GLN A 293 5.58 16.05 25.18
C GLN A 293 5.06 14.62 25.07
N ARG A 294 3.75 14.46 24.81
CA ARG A 294 3.11 13.15 24.59
C ARG A 294 3.67 12.46 23.34
N GLU A 295 3.81 13.22 22.26
CA GLU A 295 4.40 12.72 21.01
C GLU A 295 5.82 12.21 21.26
N HIS A 296 6.70 13.08 21.77
CA HIS A 296 8.09 12.75 22.06
C HIS A 296 8.24 11.50 22.93
N ALA A 297 7.43 11.37 23.98
CA ALA A 297 7.44 10.24 24.89
C ALA A 297 7.07 8.91 24.24
N GLY A 298 6.34 8.93 23.11
CA GLY A 298 5.92 7.75 22.36
C GLY A 298 6.95 7.22 21.36
N TRP A 299 8.06 7.93 21.14
CA TRP A 299 9.15 7.50 20.26
C TRP A 299 10.28 6.82 21.03
N ALA A 300 10.99 5.90 20.38
CA ALA A 300 12.28 5.36 20.85
C ALA A 300 13.34 6.46 20.94
N ALA A 301 14.40 6.22 21.72
CA ALA A 301 15.56 7.10 21.73
C ALA A 301 16.42 6.82 20.49
N VAL A 302 16.72 7.86 19.71
CA VAL A 302 17.50 7.75 18.47
C VAL A 302 18.90 8.33 18.67
N SER A 303 19.93 7.55 18.37
CA SER A 303 21.32 7.98 18.29
C SER A 303 21.86 7.77 16.88
N VAL A 304 22.63 8.75 16.40
CA VAL A 304 23.21 8.75 15.05
C VAL A 304 24.73 8.72 15.18
N VAL A 305 25.35 7.70 14.60
CA VAL A 305 26.80 7.53 14.53
C VAL A 305 27.26 8.04 13.18
N ASP A 306 27.96 9.18 13.15
CA ASP A 306 28.57 9.69 11.93
C ASP A 306 29.81 8.86 11.59
N ARG A 307 29.74 8.13 10.48
CA ARG A 307 30.84 7.27 10.01
C ARG A 307 32.06 8.07 9.53
N ARG A 308 31.92 9.38 9.30
CA ARG A 308 33.02 10.27 8.89
C ARG A 308 33.89 10.71 10.06
N SER A 309 33.38 10.63 11.30
CA SER A 309 34.18 10.95 12.50
C SER A 309 35.10 9.80 12.92
N GLU A 310 35.03 8.63 12.28
CA GLU A 310 35.96 7.54 12.52
C GLU A 310 37.33 7.78 11.87
N PRO A 311 38.41 7.20 12.44
CA PRO A 311 39.75 7.34 11.88
C PRO A 311 39.80 6.96 10.38
N PRO A 312 40.44 7.80 9.54
CA PRO A 312 40.63 7.53 8.11
C PRO A 312 41.18 6.12 7.83
N GLY A 313 40.68 5.46 6.79
CA GLY A 313 41.06 4.09 6.43
C GLY A 313 40.23 3.00 7.10
N ARG A 314 39.47 3.28 8.18
CA ARG A 314 38.54 2.33 8.80
C ARG A 314 37.17 2.35 8.10
N LEU A 315 37.13 1.83 6.87
CA LEU A 315 35.90 1.67 6.09
C LEU A 315 35.12 0.38 6.42
N GLY A 316 35.32 -0.20 7.61
CA GLY A 316 34.59 -1.37 8.06
C GLY A 316 33.10 -1.07 8.26
N LEU A 317 32.27 -2.11 8.27
CA LEU A 317 30.83 -1.93 8.47
C LEU A 317 30.48 -1.53 9.91
N PHE A 318 31.31 -1.89 10.90
CA PHE A 318 30.99 -1.72 12.32
C PHE A 318 31.81 -0.61 12.96
N SER A 319 31.12 0.39 13.52
CA SER A 319 31.76 1.49 14.27
C SER A 319 32.11 1.02 15.67
N GLU A 320 33.04 1.71 16.33
CA GLU A 320 33.30 1.44 17.75
C GLU A 320 32.06 1.68 18.61
N GLU A 321 31.30 2.74 18.32
CA GLU A 321 30.09 3.06 19.06
C GLU A 321 29.02 2.00 18.90
N LEU A 322 28.84 1.46 17.68
CA LEU A 322 27.96 0.32 17.44
C LEU A 322 28.42 -0.90 18.22
N VAL A 323 29.70 -1.29 18.13
CA VAL A 323 30.19 -2.48 18.84
C VAL A 323 29.98 -2.32 20.34
N ARG A 324 30.30 -1.15 20.92
CA ARG A 324 30.03 -0.85 22.34
C ARG A 324 28.54 -0.95 22.67
N ALA A 325 27.66 -0.42 21.82
CA ALA A 325 26.21 -0.50 22.02
C ALA A 325 25.71 -1.94 21.95
N LEU A 326 26.25 -2.76 21.04
CA LEU A 326 25.91 -4.17 20.89
C LEU A 326 26.44 -5.03 22.04
N SER A 327 27.52 -4.64 22.72
CA SER A 327 28.04 -5.33 23.91
C SER A 327 27.17 -5.14 25.17
N LEU A 328 26.22 -4.20 25.15
CA LEU A 328 25.28 -4.02 26.26
C LEU A 328 24.28 -5.19 26.33
N PRO A 329 23.79 -5.53 27.54
CA PRO A 329 22.78 -6.57 27.68
C PRO A 329 21.46 -6.18 26.98
N GLY A 330 20.75 -7.19 26.49
CA GLY A 330 19.49 -7.03 25.78
C GLY A 330 19.56 -7.52 24.33
N ARG A 331 18.38 -7.71 23.74
CA ARG A 331 18.22 -8.29 22.41
C ARG A 331 18.24 -7.20 21.35
N VAL A 332 19.09 -7.34 20.33
CA VAL A 332 19.33 -6.29 19.31
C VAL A 332 19.07 -6.79 17.90
N ALA A 333 18.26 -6.03 17.17
CA ALA A 333 17.99 -6.25 15.75
C ALA A 333 18.92 -5.37 14.90
N CYS A 334 19.89 -5.97 14.24
CA CYS A 334 20.83 -5.30 13.33
C CYS A 334 20.26 -5.32 11.90
N ILE A 335 19.94 -4.16 11.34
CA ILE A 335 19.36 -4.03 10.01
C ILE A 335 20.46 -3.67 9.02
N LEU A 336 20.62 -4.52 8.00
CA LEU A 336 21.45 -4.28 6.84
C LEU A 336 20.67 -4.62 5.58
N ASN A 337 20.28 -3.58 4.84
CA ASN A 337 19.56 -3.74 3.59
C ASN A 337 20.52 -3.68 2.41
N ARG A 338 20.16 -4.46 1.39
CA ARG A 338 20.70 -4.31 0.03
C ARG A 338 19.59 -3.68 -0.80
N THR A 339 19.49 -2.36 -0.84
CA THR A 339 18.62 -1.73 -1.84
C THR A 339 19.26 -1.96 -3.19
N GLY A 340 18.61 -2.74 -4.06
CA GLY A 340 19.18 -3.16 -5.33
C GLY A 340 19.68 -1.98 -6.18
N ARG A 341 20.83 -2.19 -6.83
CA ARG A 341 21.47 -1.37 -7.88
C ARG A 341 22.32 -0.16 -7.44
N VAL A 342 22.11 0.43 -6.26
CA VAL A 342 22.93 1.59 -5.85
C VAL A 342 24.23 1.10 -5.19
N ARG A 343 25.35 1.28 -5.88
CA ARG A 343 26.69 1.08 -5.31
C ARG A 343 27.19 2.42 -4.80
N LEU A 344 27.20 2.59 -3.48
CA LEU A 344 27.74 3.80 -2.88
C LEU A 344 29.27 3.76 -2.88
N LEU A 345 29.87 4.86 -3.31
CA LEU A 345 31.31 5.08 -3.27
C LEU A 345 31.66 6.04 -2.15
N ALA A 346 32.56 5.63 -1.27
CA ALA A 346 33.11 6.49 -0.23
C ALA A 346 34.59 6.77 -0.47
N CYS A 347 35.03 7.97 -0.11
CA CYS A 347 36.44 8.33 -0.12
C CYS A 347 37.19 7.59 1.00
N VAL A 348 38.32 6.97 0.67
CA VAL A 348 39.18 6.29 1.67
C VAL A 348 39.85 7.29 2.62
N ALA A 349 40.14 8.49 2.15
CA ALA A 349 40.86 9.52 2.90
C ALA A 349 39.97 10.27 3.90
N CYS A 350 38.76 10.67 3.52
CA CYS A 350 37.88 11.48 4.38
C CYS A 350 36.55 10.82 4.74
N GLY A 351 36.24 9.64 4.19
CA GLY A 351 34.99 8.92 4.47
C GLY A 351 33.74 9.49 3.78
N GLU A 352 33.83 10.64 3.11
CA GLU A 352 32.70 11.31 2.44
C GLU A 352 32.09 10.44 1.32
N LEU A 353 30.76 10.48 1.20
CA LEU A 353 30.07 9.81 0.10
C LEU A 353 30.26 10.61 -1.18
N THR A 354 30.54 9.90 -2.25
CA THR A 354 30.72 10.53 -3.56
C THR A 354 29.34 10.79 -4.17
N SER A 355 29.02 12.05 -4.43
CA SER A 355 27.79 12.49 -5.09
C SER A 355 28.09 13.23 -6.41
N CYS A 356 27.03 13.50 -7.16
CA CYS A 356 27.04 14.33 -8.36
C CYS A 356 26.93 15.81 -8.00
N ASP A 357 27.79 16.65 -8.57
CA ASP A 357 27.82 18.09 -8.28
C ASP A 357 26.57 18.83 -8.78
N THR A 358 25.90 18.29 -9.81
CA THR A 358 24.70 18.88 -10.42
C THR A 358 23.42 18.57 -9.66
N CYS A 359 23.21 17.30 -9.30
CA CYS A 359 21.92 16.85 -8.76
C CYS A 359 22.01 16.14 -7.40
N GLN A 360 23.21 16.09 -6.80
CA GLN A 360 23.54 15.43 -5.54
C GLN A 360 23.20 13.92 -5.50
N GLY A 361 22.89 13.33 -6.65
CA GLY A 361 22.57 11.90 -6.76
C GLY A 361 23.81 11.01 -6.63
N ALA A 362 23.59 9.75 -6.27
CA ALA A 362 24.65 8.73 -6.20
C ALA A 362 25.37 8.56 -7.55
N VAL A 363 26.69 8.48 -7.49
CA VAL A 363 27.54 8.21 -8.66
C VAL A 363 28.06 6.78 -8.61
N ARG A 364 28.26 6.20 -9.80
CA ARG A 364 28.90 4.91 -9.99
C ARG A 364 30.22 5.10 -10.72
N GLN A 365 31.21 4.29 -10.38
CA GLN A 365 32.45 4.21 -11.13
C GLN A 365 32.26 3.17 -12.23
N VAL A 366 32.29 3.61 -13.48
CA VAL A 366 32.08 2.73 -14.66
C VAL A 366 33.39 2.11 -15.11
N ASP A 367 34.47 2.89 -15.00
CA ASP A 367 35.85 2.52 -15.29
C ASP A 367 36.82 3.25 -14.34
N ASP A 368 38.12 3.02 -14.48
CA ASP A 368 39.15 3.60 -13.59
C ASP A 368 39.30 5.13 -13.73
N SER A 369 38.67 5.74 -14.74
CA SER A 369 38.83 7.15 -15.10
C SER A 369 37.56 8.00 -14.94
N THR A 370 36.39 7.38 -14.77
CA THR A 370 35.11 8.09 -14.85
C THR A 370 34.11 7.67 -13.78
N LEU A 371 33.58 8.66 -13.06
CA LEU A 371 32.35 8.57 -12.29
C LEU A 371 31.18 9.04 -13.15
N THR A 372 30.09 8.29 -13.16
CA THR A 372 28.84 8.66 -13.85
C THR A 372 27.71 8.76 -12.83
N CYS A 373 26.96 9.87 -12.86
CA CYS A 373 25.77 10.04 -12.05
C CYS A 373 24.66 9.07 -12.50
N SER A 374 24.11 8.30 -11.56
CA SER A 374 23.03 7.35 -11.85
C SER A 374 21.67 8.05 -12.07
N ARG A 375 21.56 9.35 -11.78
CA ARG A 375 20.32 10.13 -11.91
C ARG A 375 20.28 10.98 -13.18
N CYS A 376 21.35 11.72 -13.46
CA CYS A 376 21.39 12.68 -14.57
C CYS A 376 22.41 12.35 -15.66
N GLY A 377 23.22 11.31 -15.48
CA GLY A 377 24.24 10.91 -16.47
C GLY A 377 25.52 11.73 -16.46
N GLU A 378 25.60 12.81 -15.70
CA GLU A 378 26.80 13.66 -15.56
C GLU A 378 28.07 12.84 -15.28
N GLN A 379 29.18 13.18 -15.93
CA GLN A 379 30.44 12.45 -15.81
C GLN A 379 31.53 13.34 -15.21
N ARG A 380 32.33 12.78 -14.29
CA ARG A 380 33.47 13.50 -13.69
C ARG A 380 34.63 12.56 -13.32
N PRO A 381 35.86 13.09 -13.17
CA PRO A 381 36.99 12.28 -12.70
C PRO A 381 36.73 11.66 -11.31
N PRO A 382 37.32 10.50 -10.98
CA PRO A 382 37.13 9.76 -9.73
C PRO A 382 37.88 10.37 -8.55
N VAL A 383 37.64 11.65 -8.30
CA VAL A 383 38.20 12.41 -7.19
C VAL A 383 37.11 12.80 -6.20
N CYS A 384 37.41 12.71 -4.91
CA CYS A 384 36.51 13.18 -3.87
C CYS A 384 36.36 14.70 -3.95
N ALA A 385 35.11 15.20 -4.06
CA ALA A 385 34.84 16.63 -4.11
C ALA A 385 35.14 17.35 -2.78
N ALA A 386 35.14 16.61 -1.66
CA ALA A 386 35.37 17.18 -0.33
C ALA A 386 36.86 17.33 0.03
N CYS A 387 37.72 16.39 -0.37
CA CYS A 387 39.14 16.39 0.03
C CYS A 387 40.16 16.20 -1.11
N GLY A 388 39.70 16.00 -2.35
CA GLY A 388 40.58 15.74 -3.51
C GLY A 388 41.16 14.34 -3.58
N GLY A 389 40.84 13.44 -2.65
CA GLY A 389 41.35 12.06 -2.66
C GLY A 389 40.88 11.25 -3.87
N ALA A 390 41.80 10.57 -4.55
CA ALA A 390 41.50 9.74 -5.74
C ALA A 390 41.15 8.27 -5.43
N ARG A 391 41.33 7.84 -4.18
CA ARG A 391 40.98 6.46 -3.76
C ARG A 391 39.54 6.41 -3.23
N LEU A 392 38.67 5.81 -4.03
CA LEU A 392 37.26 5.57 -3.72
C LEU A 392 37.03 4.07 -3.53
N LYS A 393 36.13 3.70 -2.60
CA LYS A 393 35.80 2.30 -2.33
C LYS A 393 34.30 2.08 -2.36
N ASN A 394 33.87 0.96 -2.95
CA ASN A 394 32.50 0.49 -2.88
C ASN A 394 32.15 0.06 -1.45
N LEU A 395 31.06 0.60 -0.93
CA LEU A 395 30.46 0.20 0.34
C LEU A 395 29.51 -0.98 0.09
N VAL A 396 30.03 -2.20 -0.02
CA VAL A 396 29.17 -3.40 -0.13
C VAL A 396 29.68 -4.48 0.82
N LEU A 397 28.88 -4.82 1.83
CA LEU A 397 28.97 -6.06 2.59
C LEU A 397 27.66 -6.84 2.44
N GLY A 398 27.76 -8.16 2.29
CA GLY A 398 26.59 -9.06 2.35
C GLY A 398 26.19 -9.36 3.81
N VAL A 399 24.91 -9.64 4.04
CA VAL A 399 24.36 -9.95 5.37
C VAL A 399 25.11 -11.10 6.05
N SER A 400 25.35 -12.21 5.36
CA SER A 400 26.01 -13.39 5.95
C SER A 400 27.48 -13.13 6.30
N ARG A 401 28.21 -12.34 5.49
CA ARG A 401 29.58 -11.91 5.84
C ARG A 401 29.58 -10.96 7.04
N ALA A 402 28.64 -10.02 7.07
CA ALA A 402 28.47 -9.11 8.20
C ALA A 402 28.12 -9.89 9.49
N ARG A 403 27.32 -10.95 9.40
CA ARG A 403 27.00 -11.86 10.51
C ARG A 403 28.24 -12.53 11.09
N GLU A 404 29.11 -13.08 10.23
CA GLU A 404 30.36 -13.73 10.64
C GLU A 404 31.31 -12.76 11.32
N GLU A 405 31.54 -11.59 10.72
CA GLU A 405 32.36 -10.53 11.29
C GLU A 405 31.79 -10.04 12.64
N LEU A 406 30.47 -9.90 12.74
CA LEU A 406 29.83 -9.46 13.98
C LEU A 406 29.89 -10.53 15.08
N SER A 407 29.74 -11.81 14.72
CA SER A 407 29.89 -12.93 15.67
C SER A 407 31.31 -12.96 16.24
N ALA A 408 32.32 -12.74 15.40
CA ALA A 408 33.70 -12.66 15.82
C ALA A 408 33.98 -11.43 16.71
N LEU A 409 33.41 -10.26 16.39
CA LEU A 409 33.58 -9.04 17.18
C LEU A 409 32.92 -9.10 18.56
N LEU A 410 31.76 -9.76 18.65
CA LEU A 410 31.01 -9.89 19.90
C LEU A 410 31.42 -11.13 20.72
N ASN A 411 32.20 -12.04 20.11
CA ASN A 411 32.55 -13.33 20.68
C ASN A 411 31.32 -14.14 21.15
N GLU A 412 30.24 -14.10 20.36
CA GLU A 412 28.98 -14.81 20.60
C GLU A 412 28.27 -15.12 19.25
N PRO A 413 27.33 -16.08 19.19
CA PRO A 413 26.61 -16.38 17.96
C PRO A 413 25.62 -15.25 17.59
N VAL A 414 25.68 -14.80 16.33
CA VAL A 414 24.70 -13.87 15.74
C VAL A 414 23.78 -14.64 14.79
N GLY A 415 22.46 -14.52 15.02
CA GLY A 415 21.43 -15.09 14.17
C GLY A 415 21.18 -14.29 12.88
N GLU A 416 20.54 -14.89 11.89
CA GLU A 416 20.24 -14.28 10.59
C GLU A 416 18.76 -14.39 10.24
N VAL A 417 18.14 -13.26 9.87
CA VAL A 417 16.76 -13.23 9.36
C VAL A 417 16.69 -12.42 8.06
N THR A 418 16.49 -13.13 6.95
CA THR A 418 16.24 -12.56 5.62
C THR A 418 14.87 -12.99 5.09
N ALA A 419 14.49 -12.52 3.91
CA ALA A 419 13.24 -12.96 3.29
C ALA A 419 13.24 -14.47 2.94
N SER A 420 14.42 -15.08 2.78
CA SER A 420 14.61 -16.46 2.33
C SER A 420 15.13 -17.41 3.41
N ASP A 421 15.69 -16.89 4.50
CA ASP A 421 16.36 -17.68 5.53
C ASP A 421 16.10 -17.10 6.93
N SER A 422 15.98 -17.99 7.92
CA SER A 422 15.79 -17.66 9.32
C SER A 422 16.58 -18.66 10.16
N SER A 423 17.84 -18.33 10.46
CA SER A 423 18.72 -19.12 11.32
C SER A 423 18.94 -18.42 12.66
N ASP A 424 18.89 -19.18 13.76
CA ASP A 424 19.13 -18.71 15.13
C ASP A 424 18.38 -17.41 15.49
N ALA A 425 17.12 -17.30 15.06
CA ALA A 425 16.31 -16.10 15.29
C ALA A 425 16.14 -15.77 16.79
N HIS A 426 16.39 -16.70 17.71
CA HIS A 426 16.36 -16.50 19.16
C HIS A 426 17.66 -15.95 19.76
N ALA A 427 18.69 -15.74 18.94
CA ALA A 427 19.94 -15.14 19.39
C ALA A 427 19.72 -13.74 20.01
N ARG A 428 20.67 -13.33 20.86
CA ARG A 428 20.68 -12.00 21.48
C ARG A 428 20.83 -10.92 20.41
N VAL A 429 21.76 -11.11 19.48
CA VAL A 429 21.96 -10.23 18.34
C VAL A 429 21.55 -10.97 17.08
N VAL A 430 20.67 -10.35 16.30
CA VAL A 430 20.19 -10.91 15.03
C VAL A 430 20.40 -9.88 13.95
N ILE A 431 21.09 -10.27 12.88
CA ILE A 431 21.24 -9.45 11.69
C ILE A 431 20.18 -9.82 10.65
N GLY A 432 19.62 -8.83 9.97
CA GLY A 432 18.61 -9.07 8.97
C GLY A 432 18.33 -7.89 8.07
N THR A 433 17.35 -8.08 7.20
CA THR A 433 16.80 -7.02 6.35
C THR A 433 15.61 -6.33 7.03
N GLU A 434 14.93 -5.41 6.35
CA GLU A 434 13.66 -4.81 6.80
C GLU A 434 12.60 -5.85 7.22
N ALA A 435 12.70 -7.09 6.74
CA ALA A 435 11.84 -8.19 7.17
C ALA A 435 11.84 -8.36 8.70
N LEU A 436 12.97 -8.11 9.37
CA LEU A 436 13.09 -8.18 10.83
C LEU A 436 12.27 -7.09 11.53
N LEU A 437 12.12 -5.92 10.92
CA LEU A 437 11.30 -4.81 11.42
C LEU A 437 9.79 -5.09 11.30
N ARG A 438 9.41 -5.96 10.35
CA ARG A 438 8.01 -6.36 10.09
C ARG A 438 7.61 -7.61 10.87
N ALA A 439 8.55 -8.24 11.58
CA ALA A 439 8.29 -9.40 12.41
C ALA A 439 7.32 -9.04 13.54
N THR A 440 6.50 -10.01 13.92
CA THR A 440 5.60 -9.84 15.07
C THR A 440 6.43 -9.78 16.35
N PRO A 441 6.30 -8.74 17.19
CA PRO A 441 7.09 -8.65 18.42
C PRO A 441 6.86 -9.85 19.33
N ASP A 442 7.95 -10.52 19.72
CA ASP A 442 7.93 -11.58 20.72
C ASP A 442 7.90 -10.95 22.12
N ARG A 443 6.83 -11.20 22.86
CA ARG A 443 6.66 -10.65 24.22
C ARG A 443 7.58 -11.30 25.25
N ASN A 444 8.04 -12.52 24.98
CA ASN A 444 8.92 -13.25 25.90
C ASN A 444 10.40 -12.91 25.66
N ALA A 445 10.73 -12.41 24.47
CA ALA A 445 12.08 -11.98 24.10
C ALA A 445 12.04 -10.62 23.37
N PRO A 446 11.63 -9.53 24.04
CA PRO A 446 11.46 -8.23 23.40
C PRO A 446 12.80 -7.66 22.92
N TRP A 447 12.76 -6.96 21.79
CA TRP A 447 13.90 -6.20 21.30
C TRP A 447 14.08 -4.95 22.16
N THR A 448 15.31 -4.73 22.65
CA THR A 448 15.65 -3.52 23.40
C THR A 448 16.24 -2.46 22.49
N SER A 449 16.88 -2.88 21.40
CA SER A 449 17.53 -1.97 20.45
C SER A 449 17.36 -2.43 19.00
N VAL A 450 17.33 -1.47 18.09
CA VAL A 450 17.54 -1.66 16.64
C VAL A 450 18.79 -0.91 16.24
N ALA A 451 19.66 -1.53 15.46
CA ALA A 451 20.86 -0.90 14.91
C ALA A 451 20.84 -0.96 13.38
N PHE A 452 20.75 0.19 12.71
CA PHE A 452 20.95 0.27 11.26
C PHE A 452 22.46 0.30 10.98
N LEU A 453 22.96 -0.78 10.36
CA LEU A 453 24.39 -0.96 10.08
C LEU A 453 24.87 -0.05 8.94
N ASP A 454 23.99 0.28 8.01
CA ASP A 454 24.18 1.28 6.97
C ASP A 454 22.81 1.89 6.65
N PHE A 455 22.70 3.22 6.77
CA PHE A 455 21.46 3.94 6.42
C PHE A 455 21.61 4.83 5.17
N ASP A 456 22.83 4.95 4.65
CA ASP A 456 23.19 5.83 3.54
C ASP A 456 22.39 5.50 2.27
N GLN A 457 22.21 4.21 1.99
CA GLN A 457 21.46 3.72 0.83
C GLN A 457 19.98 4.16 0.82
N HIS A 458 19.35 4.24 1.99
CA HIS A 458 17.95 4.64 2.09
C HIS A 458 17.77 6.14 1.83
N LEU A 459 18.69 6.94 2.38
CA LEU A 459 18.66 8.39 2.27
C LEU A 459 19.10 8.89 0.87
N THR A 460 19.95 8.15 0.17
CA THR A 460 20.44 8.49 -1.19
C THR A 460 19.65 7.85 -2.33
N ALA A 461 18.59 7.09 -2.01
CA ALA A 461 17.81 6.40 -3.03
C ALA A 461 17.18 7.39 -4.02
N LEU A 462 17.24 7.07 -5.31
CA LEU A 462 16.84 7.98 -6.40
C LEU A 462 15.32 8.08 -6.64
N ARG A 463 14.51 7.52 -5.74
CA ARG A 463 13.05 7.48 -5.81
C ARG A 463 12.44 8.70 -5.14
N GLN A 464 11.31 9.20 -5.65
CA GLN A 464 10.66 10.42 -5.16
C GLN A 464 10.24 10.31 -3.68
N GLN A 465 9.97 9.09 -3.21
CA GLN A 465 9.51 8.78 -1.85
C GLN A 465 10.65 8.35 -0.90
N ALA A 466 11.93 8.45 -1.32
CA ALA A 466 13.06 7.91 -0.56
C ALA A 466 13.09 8.36 0.91
N GLU A 467 12.84 9.65 1.16
CA GLU A 467 12.85 10.21 2.52
C GLU A 467 11.69 9.66 3.36
N SER A 468 10.48 9.59 2.79
CA SER A 468 9.29 9.03 3.46
C SER A 468 9.46 7.55 3.76
N GLU A 469 10.03 6.78 2.83
CA GLU A 469 10.31 5.35 3.00
C GLU A 469 11.40 5.13 4.07
N ALA A 470 12.46 5.94 4.07
CA ALA A 470 13.49 5.92 5.12
C ALA A 470 12.88 6.24 6.49
N MET A 471 12.01 7.25 6.57
CA MET A 471 11.29 7.57 7.81
C MET A 471 10.40 6.41 8.27
N GLY A 472 9.74 5.71 7.34
CA GLY A 472 8.96 4.51 7.61
C GLY A 472 9.79 3.40 8.28
N LEU A 473 11.05 3.20 7.88
CA LEU A 473 11.96 2.26 8.55
C LEU A 473 12.23 2.65 10.01
N LEU A 474 12.46 3.93 10.28
CA LEU A 474 12.69 4.43 11.63
C LEU A 474 11.44 4.33 12.50
N VAL A 475 10.26 4.54 11.90
CA VAL A 475 8.97 4.29 12.56
C VAL A 475 8.82 2.82 12.94
N MET A 476 9.06 1.89 12.01
CA MET A 476 8.96 0.46 12.30
C MET A 476 9.96 0.03 13.37
N ALA A 477 11.21 0.52 13.31
CA ALA A 477 12.21 0.29 14.35
C ALA A 477 11.73 0.80 15.71
N SER A 478 11.15 2.00 15.77
CA SER A 478 10.61 2.56 17.01
C SER A 478 9.41 1.78 17.54
N ARG A 479 8.57 1.19 16.66
CA ARG A 479 7.49 0.28 17.09
C ARG A 479 8.05 -1.00 17.69
N LEU A 480 9.11 -1.55 17.08
CA LEU A 480 9.70 -2.82 17.48
C LEU A 480 10.31 -2.78 18.88
N VAL A 481 11.06 -1.71 19.20
CA VAL A 481 11.72 -1.54 20.51
C VAL A 481 10.87 -0.81 21.53
N GLY A 482 9.78 -0.20 21.09
CA GLY A 482 8.90 0.60 21.94
C GLY A 482 9.47 1.98 22.30
N PRO A 483 8.75 2.72 23.17
CA PRO A 483 9.10 4.10 23.49
C PRO A 483 10.35 4.20 24.38
N ARG A 484 11.03 5.34 24.33
CA ARG A 484 12.23 5.65 25.13
C ARG A 484 12.05 5.47 26.64
N ARG A 485 10.84 5.72 27.16
CA ARG A 485 10.50 5.52 28.59
C ARG A 485 10.56 4.05 29.02
N ASN A 486 10.46 3.13 28.07
CA ASN A 486 10.61 1.69 28.28
C ASN A 486 12.02 1.20 27.92
N GLY A 487 12.98 2.11 27.68
CA GLY A 487 14.34 1.78 27.32
C GLY A 487 14.58 1.46 25.83
N GLY A 488 13.58 1.62 24.96
CA GLY A 488 13.70 1.37 23.53
C GLY A 488 14.68 2.32 22.84
N ARG A 489 15.66 1.75 22.11
CA ARG A 489 16.75 2.50 21.46
C ARG A 489 16.89 2.17 19.98
N ILE A 490 17.26 3.17 19.18
CA ILE A 490 17.61 3.03 17.77
C ILE A 490 18.98 3.67 17.58
N LEU A 491 19.93 2.90 17.06
CA LEU A 491 21.24 3.38 16.65
C LEU A 491 21.29 3.38 15.12
N ILE A 492 21.77 4.47 14.53
CA ILE A 492 21.83 4.63 13.07
C ILE A 492 23.27 4.95 12.67
N GLN A 493 23.91 4.07 11.91
CA GLN A 493 25.18 4.39 11.29
C GLN A 493 24.96 5.01 9.91
N THR A 494 25.54 6.17 9.67
CA THR A 494 25.44 6.89 8.39
C THR A 494 26.61 7.85 8.19
N ARG A 495 26.92 8.19 6.95
CA ARG A 495 27.80 9.31 6.59
C ARG A 495 27.05 10.63 6.42
N MET A 496 25.73 10.60 6.49
CA MET A 496 24.86 11.76 6.30
C MET A 496 24.16 12.12 7.60
N GLY A 497 24.93 12.27 8.68
CA GLY A 497 24.42 12.48 10.04
C GLY A 497 23.55 13.73 10.22
N GLU A 498 23.62 14.68 9.29
CA GLU A 498 22.84 15.93 9.29
C GLU A 498 21.57 15.86 8.41
N HIS A 499 21.28 14.70 7.82
CA HIS A 499 20.11 14.54 6.95
C HIS A 499 18.80 14.80 7.71
N ARG A 500 17.86 15.54 7.10
CA ARG A 500 16.59 15.97 7.73
C ARG A 500 15.72 14.85 8.29
N VAL A 501 15.69 13.69 7.62
CA VAL A 501 15.01 12.48 8.13
C VAL A 501 15.56 12.06 9.51
N LEU A 502 16.88 12.13 9.71
CA LEU A 502 17.52 11.79 10.97
C LEU A 502 17.31 12.86 12.04
N ASP A 503 17.24 14.13 11.66
CA ASP A 503 16.84 15.21 12.56
C ASP A 503 15.39 15.03 13.05
N ALA A 504 14.45 14.76 12.14
CA ALA A 504 13.05 14.48 12.47
C ALA A 504 12.91 13.29 13.44
N ALA A 505 13.64 12.20 13.20
CA ALA A 505 13.65 11.02 14.07
C ALA A 505 14.27 11.30 15.44
N ARG A 506 15.41 12.02 15.51
CA ARG A 506 16.06 12.42 16.78
C ARG A 506 15.15 13.31 17.62
N ARG A 507 14.54 14.31 16.99
CA ARG A 507 13.60 15.20 17.64
C ARG A 507 12.30 14.49 17.97
N ALA A 508 11.95 13.38 17.31
CA ALA A 508 10.63 12.79 17.38
C ALA A 508 9.54 13.80 17.00
N ASP A 509 9.79 14.51 15.89
CA ASP A 509 8.89 15.50 15.29
C ASP A 509 8.98 15.40 13.77
N THR A 510 7.90 14.97 13.14
CA THR A 510 7.84 14.74 11.69
C THR A 510 7.20 15.90 10.93
N GLY A 511 6.69 16.93 11.63
CA GLY A 511 6.05 18.09 11.00
C GLY A 511 6.96 18.80 9.99
N PRO A 512 8.17 19.23 10.39
CA PRO A 512 9.11 19.90 9.49
C PRO A 512 9.51 19.03 8.27
N LEU A 513 9.53 17.70 8.43
CA LEU A 513 9.82 16.78 7.33
C LEU A 513 8.68 16.76 6.29
N THR A 514 7.42 16.69 6.74
CA THR A 514 6.25 16.73 5.86
C THR A 514 6.16 18.08 5.11
N GLU A 515 6.43 19.19 5.78
CA GLU A 515 6.46 20.53 5.18
C GLU A 515 7.55 20.64 4.09
N ALA A 516 8.78 20.24 4.43
CA ALA A 516 9.90 20.25 3.48
C ALA A 516 9.62 19.35 2.25
N TRP A 517 8.98 18.20 2.45
CA TRP A 517 8.62 17.32 1.34
C TRP A 517 7.55 17.94 0.44
N GLN A 518 6.56 18.64 1.00
CA GLN A 518 5.54 19.35 0.22
C GLN A 518 6.15 20.49 -0.62
N GLU A 519 7.09 21.25 -0.06
CA GLU A 519 7.82 22.29 -0.78
C GLU A 519 8.66 21.70 -1.92
N GLN A 520 9.38 20.61 -1.65
CA GLN A 520 10.16 19.92 -2.66
C GLN A 520 9.29 19.35 -3.78
N ALA A 521 8.13 18.76 -3.45
CA ALA A 521 7.19 18.25 -4.44
C ALA A 521 6.69 19.35 -5.38
N LYS A 522 6.39 20.55 -4.84
CA LYS A 522 6.01 21.72 -5.64
C LYS A 522 7.16 22.17 -6.54
N ALA A 523 8.36 22.34 -5.98
CA ALA A 523 9.54 22.81 -6.72
C ALA A 523 9.96 21.85 -7.84
N MET A 524 9.89 20.54 -7.59
CA MET A 524 10.31 19.50 -8.54
C MET A 524 9.18 19.03 -9.47
N ARG A 525 7.96 19.52 -9.25
CA ARG A 525 6.73 19.05 -9.90
C ARG A 525 6.60 17.53 -9.79
N TRP A 526 6.57 17.04 -8.55
CA TRP A 526 6.32 15.63 -8.19
C TRP A 526 4.95 15.44 -7.53
N PRO A 527 4.38 14.23 -7.57
CA PRO A 527 3.22 13.92 -6.74
C PRO A 527 3.48 14.22 -5.26
N PRO A 528 2.50 14.78 -4.52
CA PRO A 528 1.14 15.11 -4.97
C PRO A 528 0.95 16.52 -5.55
N ALA A 529 2.01 17.30 -5.77
CA ALA A 529 1.89 18.65 -6.34
C ALA A 529 1.41 18.65 -7.81
N VAL A 530 1.64 17.55 -8.52
CA VAL A 530 1.14 17.26 -9.87
C VAL A 530 0.73 15.79 -9.95
N ALA A 531 -0.08 15.42 -10.95
CA ALA A 531 -0.30 14.02 -11.26
C ALA A 531 0.78 13.50 -12.20
N GLN A 532 1.14 12.22 -12.05
CA GLN A 532 2.20 11.61 -12.85
C GLN A 532 1.85 10.19 -13.27
N ALA A 533 2.24 9.79 -14.48
CA ALA A 533 2.20 8.40 -14.93
C ALA A 533 3.53 7.97 -15.55
N GLU A 534 4.00 6.77 -15.21
CA GLU A 534 5.06 6.08 -15.95
C GLU A 534 4.43 5.17 -17.02
N VAL A 535 4.91 5.30 -18.25
CA VAL A 535 4.58 4.40 -19.37
C VAL A 535 5.82 3.58 -19.71
N SER A 536 5.71 2.25 -19.66
CA SER A 536 6.83 1.34 -19.94
C SER A 536 6.38 0.02 -20.57
N GLY A 537 7.32 -0.70 -21.17
CA GLY A 537 7.08 -1.98 -21.88
C GLY A 537 7.17 -1.86 -23.39
N LYS A 538 7.02 -2.99 -24.10
CA LYS A 538 7.20 -3.06 -25.56
C LYS A 538 6.25 -2.13 -26.32
N GLY A 539 5.02 -1.99 -25.84
CA GLY A 539 4.01 -1.12 -26.44
C GLY A 539 4.12 0.36 -26.07
N ALA A 540 5.10 0.75 -25.24
CA ALA A 540 5.17 2.12 -24.70
C ALA A 540 5.39 3.17 -25.78
N ALA A 541 6.32 2.94 -26.72
CA ALA A 541 6.60 3.89 -27.80
C ALA A 541 5.34 4.17 -28.65
N GLY A 542 4.65 3.11 -29.09
CA GLY A 542 3.42 3.27 -29.87
C GLY A 542 2.27 3.91 -29.09
N PHE A 543 2.18 3.66 -27.77
CA PHE A 543 1.21 4.35 -26.92
C PHE A 543 1.50 5.85 -26.83
N ILE A 544 2.77 6.24 -26.64
CA ILE A 544 3.18 7.64 -26.60
C ILE A 544 2.99 8.34 -27.94
N GLU A 545 3.25 7.66 -29.05
CA GLU A 545 2.99 8.18 -30.39
C GLU A 545 1.50 8.49 -30.60
N ARG A 546 0.61 7.58 -30.18
CA ARG A 546 -0.84 7.79 -30.23
C ARG A 546 -1.32 8.89 -29.26
N LEU A 547 -0.69 9.03 -28.11
CA LEU A 547 -0.96 10.12 -27.17
C LEU A 547 -0.61 11.48 -27.79
N GLY A 548 0.48 11.54 -28.56
CA GLY A 548 0.96 12.78 -29.17
C GLY A 548 1.44 13.78 -28.12
N ASN A 549 1.04 15.05 -28.27
CA ASN A 549 1.41 16.13 -27.36
C ASN A 549 0.17 16.92 -26.90
N PRO A 550 -0.69 16.33 -26.05
CA PRO A 550 -1.92 16.96 -25.62
C PRO A 550 -1.62 18.20 -24.77
N ILE A 551 -2.43 19.24 -24.95
CA ILE A 551 -2.25 20.52 -24.25
C ILE A 551 -2.35 20.28 -22.73
N GLY A 552 -1.33 20.73 -22.00
CA GLY A 552 -1.30 20.66 -20.54
C GLY A 552 -0.67 19.39 -19.97
N LEU A 553 -0.18 18.46 -20.80
CA LEU A 553 0.62 17.32 -20.37
C LEU A 553 2.08 17.49 -20.79
N ASP A 554 2.99 17.21 -19.88
CA ASP A 554 4.42 17.13 -20.18
C ASP A 554 4.81 15.66 -20.35
N VAL A 555 5.30 15.29 -21.54
CA VAL A 555 5.82 13.95 -21.83
C VAL A 555 7.35 14.00 -21.84
N LEU A 556 7.98 13.31 -20.90
CA LEU A 556 9.44 13.24 -20.73
C LEU A 556 9.95 11.85 -21.09
N GLY A 557 11.12 11.78 -21.73
CA GLY A 557 11.78 10.53 -22.13
C GLY A 557 11.87 10.33 -23.65
N PRO A 558 12.26 9.14 -24.11
CA PRO A 558 12.50 7.94 -23.31
C PRO A 558 13.76 8.01 -22.45
N ASN A 559 13.73 7.32 -21.31
CA ASN A 559 14.91 6.92 -20.56
C ASN A 559 14.79 5.42 -20.23
N GLU A 560 15.72 4.59 -20.70
CA GLU A 560 15.65 3.12 -20.60
C GLU A 560 14.28 2.54 -21.03
N ASP A 561 13.74 2.99 -22.16
CA ASP A 561 12.41 2.62 -22.70
C ASP A 561 11.23 2.93 -21.77
N ARG A 562 11.36 4.01 -20.99
CA ARG A 562 10.30 4.54 -20.12
C ARG A 562 10.02 6.00 -20.41
N TRP A 563 8.75 6.36 -20.34
CA TRP A 563 8.28 7.74 -20.44
C TRP A 563 7.59 8.14 -19.16
N LEU A 564 7.72 9.41 -18.81
CA LEU A 564 7.08 10.03 -17.68
C LEU A 564 6.12 11.10 -18.18
N ILE A 565 4.85 10.96 -17.86
CA ILE A 565 3.81 11.93 -18.22
C ILE A 565 3.43 12.68 -16.94
N ARG A 566 3.38 14.02 -17.01
CA ARG A 566 2.92 14.87 -15.91
C ARG A 566 1.72 15.70 -16.34
N ALA A 567 0.78 15.90 -15.43
CA ALA A 567 -0.36 16.78 -15.63
C ALA A 567 -0.64 17.60 -14.35
N PRO A 568 -1.35 18.73 -14.44
CA PRO A 568 -1.67 19.56 -13.27
C PRO A 568 -2.43 18.82 -12.17
N ASN A 569 -3.28 17.86 -12.53
CA ASN A 569 -4.06 17.08 -11.60
C ASN A 569 -4.43 15.71 -12.20
N ASN A 570 -5.00 14.83 -11.37
CA ASN A 570 -5.34 13.46 -11.76
C ASN A 570 -6.44 13.40 -12.82
N GLU A 571 -7.39 14.34 -12.82
CA GLU A 571 -8.47 14.37 -13.80
C GLU A 571 -7.91 14.62 -15.21
N ALA A 572 -7.08 15.66 -15.37
CA ALA A 572 -6.42 15.99 -16.63
C ALA A 572 -5.51 14.85 -17.13
N LEU A 573 -4.81 14.16 -16.23
CA LEU A 573 -3.97 13.01 -16.60
C LEU A 573 -4.84 11.84 -17.09
N VAL A 574 -5.83 11.45 -16.29
CA VAL A 574 -6.63 10.25 -16.53
C VAL A 574 -7.55 10.42 -17.73
N SER A 575 -8.12 11.62 -17.94
CA SER A 575 -9.01 11.90 -19.08
C SER A 575 -8.32 11.67 -20.42
N GLU A 576 -7.04 12.03 -20.53
CA GLU A 576 -6.24 11.82 -21.74
C GLU A 576 -5.81 10.36 -21.84
N LEU A 577 -5.21 9.79 -20.79
CA LEU A 577 -4.70 8.42 -20.82
C LEU A 577 -5.79 7.37 -21.07
N ALA A 578 -7.00 7.58 -20.56
CA ALA A 578 -8.11 6.64 -20.70
C ALA A 578 -8.70 6.58 -22.12
N ARG A 579 -8.48 7.61 -22.95
CA ARG A 579 -8.96 7.67 -24.34
C ARG A 579 -8.06 6.96 -25.34
N ILE A 580 -6.79 6.75 -24.98
CA ILE A 580 -5.79 6.19 -25.90
C ILE A 580 -5.91 4.66 -25.95
N ASP A 581 -5.97 4.13 -27.17
CA ASP A 581 -5.89 2.70 -27.39
C ASP A 581 -4.51 2.17 -26.95
N ARG A 582 -4.51 1.11 -26.15
CA ARG A 582 -3.29 0.47 -25.64
C ARG A 582 -2.58 -0.35 -26.70
N GLY A 583 -3.30 -0.77 -27.74
CA GLY A 583 -2.81 -1.74 -28.73
C GLY A 583 -2.61 -3.13 -28.13
N ASP A 584 -2.05 -4.04 -28.94
CA ASP A 584 -1.91 -5.46 -28.59
C ASP A 584 -0.62 -5.77 -27.80
N ASP A 585 0.37 -4.88 -27.86
CA ASP A 585 1.65 -5.07 -27.19
C ASP A 585 1.57 -4.86 -25.68
N ARG A 586 2.47 -5.53 -24.96
CA ARG A 586 2.54 -5.42 -23.50
C ARG A 586 2.91 -3.99 -23.09
N LEU A 587 1.94 -3.31 -22.48
CA LEU A 587 2.03 -1.97 -21.93
C LEU A 587 1.85 -2.00 -20.40
N ARG A 588 2.72 -1.29 -19.67
CA ARG A 588 2.55 -0.96 -18.26
C ARG A 588 2.27 0.53 -18.14
N LEU A 589 1.14 0.86 -17.53
CA LEU A 589 0.82 2.21 -17.06
C LEU A 589 0.84 2.18 -15.53
N ALA A 590 1.70 2.99 -14.93
CA ALA A 590 1.77 3.19 -13.48
C ALA A 590 1.42 4.65 -13.18
N VAL A 591 0.20 4.88 -12.69
CA VAL A 591 -0.26 6.21 -12.26
C VAL A 591 0.12 6.39 -10.79
N HIS A 592 0.69 7.54 -10.47
CA HIS A 592 1.22 7.92 -9.17
C HIS A 592 0.42 9.04 -8.53
#